data_AF-A0A8T0X4X0-F1
#
_entry.id   AF-A0A8T0X4X0-F1
#
_cell.length_a   1.000
_cell.length_b   1.000
_cell.length_c   1.000
_cell.angle_alpha   90.00
_cell.angle_beta   90.00
_cell.angle_gamma   90.00
#
_symmetry.space_group_name_H-M   'P 1'
#
loop_
_entity.id
_entity.type
_entity.pdbx_description
1 polymer ?
#
loop_
_entity_poly.entity_id
_entity_poly.type
_entity_poly.pdbx_seq_one_letter_code
_entity_poly.pdbx_strand_id
1 'polypeptide(L)'
;MANIRTVSSLAEVNGVLEEMGIDTIGGANQVQFRLHEQASLKDATKMKTRIRPGRHGFKLVNSELFDCKFKAMVELQEGYNTMVETCMVDCDHQLLPLEARIAELKYLLLSTDEEIPKIGFGAAERNRGVQQMRYPNRPFTDAQRVPYQAACPTNAERDTAVSLDKRAQMAFWKFNLRLLEVKESILEKTKTELERSLRVEFNKAIEEQSDLGVGYATYEFHNA
;
A
#
# COMPACT_ATOMS: atom_id res chain seq x y z
N MET A 1 -44.68 -23.43 -25.56
CA MET A 1 -43.70 -23.28 -24.45
C MET A 1 -42.63 -22.32 -24.94
N ALA A 2 -42.24 -21.32 -24.15
CA ALA A 2 -41.17 -20.41 -24.56
C ALA A 2 -39.82 -21.16 -24.55
N ASN A 3 -38.97 -20.91 -25.54
CA ASN A 3 -37.66 -21.54 -25.63
C ASN A 3 -36.75 -20.98 -24.53
N ILE A 4 -36.26 -21.81 -23.60
CA ILE A 4 -35.37 -21.36 -22.52
C ILE A 4 -33.92 -21.60 -22.93
N ARG A 5 -33.11 -20.54 -22.98
CA ARG A 5 -31.68 -20.60 -23.29
C ARG A 5 -30.85 -20.20 -22.07
N THR A 6 -29.87 -21.03 -21.71
CA THR A 6 -28.90 -20.68 -20.66
C THR A 6 -27.81 -19.81 -21.26
N VAL A 7 -27.49 -18.70 -20.60
CA VAL A 7 -26.51 -17.70 -21.05
C VAL A 7 -25.64 -17.25 -19.89
N SER A 8 -24.38 -16.98 -20.16
CA SER A 8 -23.39 -16.47 -19.20
C SER A 8 -23.12 -14.98 -19.36
N SER A 9 -23.51 -14.38 -20.48
CA SER A 9 -23.21 -12.99 -20.81
C SER A 9 -24.29 -12.32 -21.67
N LEU A 10 -24.23 -10.99 -21.75
CA LEU A 10 -25.10 -10.22 -22.65
C LEU A 10 -24.77 -10.46 -24.13
N ALA A 11 -23.52 -10.80 -24.46
CA ALA A 11 -23.12 -11.13 -25.83
C ALA A 11 -23.81 -12.41 -26.32
N GLU A 12 -23.91 -13.43 -25.46
CA GLU A 12 -24.65 -14.65 -25.76
C GLU A 12 -26.15 -14.40 -25.91
N VAL A 13 -26.73 -13.52 -25.09
CA VAL A 13 -28.13 -13.10 -25.27
C VAL A 13 -28.34 -12.50 -26.66
N ASN A 14 -27.48 -11.57 -27.07
CA ASN A 14 -27.58 -10.94 -28.39
C ASN A 14 -27.43 -11.98 -29.52
N GLY A 15 -26.44 -12.88 -29.42
CA GLY A 15 -26.23 -13.93 -30.41
C GLY A 15 -27.44 -14.87 -30.55
N VAL A 16 -28.11 -15.23 -29.44
CA VAL A 16 -29.34 -16.03 -29.48
C VAL A 16 -30.50 -15.27 -30.13
N LEU A 17 -30.63 -13.97 -29.84
CA LEU A 17 -31.67 -13.14 -30.47
C LEU A 17 -31.45 -13.02 -31.98
N GLU A 18 -30.20 -12.84 -32.42
CA GLU A 18 -29.80 -12.81 -33.83
C GLU A 18 -30.06 -14.17 -34.51
N GLU A 19 -29.66 -15.29 -33.90
CA GLU A 19 -29.89 -16.66 -34.39
C GLU A 19 -31.39 -16.93 -34.63
N MET A 20 -32.24 -16.44 -33.72
CA MET A 20 -33.69 -16.61 -33.79
C MET A 20 -34.39 -15.57 -34.68
N GLY A 21 -33.66 -14.62 -35.26
CA GLY A 21 -34.24 -13.52 -36.04
C GLY A 21 -35.17 -12.61 -35.22
N ILE A 22 -34.92 -12.47 -33.92
CA ILE A 22 -35.70 -11.63 -33.01
C ILE A 22 -35.05 -10.24 -32.95
N ASP A 23 -35.54 -9.33 -33.78
CA ASP A 23 -35.10 -7.94 -33.88
C ASP A 23 -36.07 -6.93 -33.23
N THR A 24 -37.29 -7.37 -32.90
CA THR A 24 -38.37 -6.53 -32.39
C THR A 24 -38.93 -7.01 -31.06
N ILE A 25 -39.48 -6.07 -30.27
CA ILE A 25 -40.07 -6.33 -28.95
C ILE A 25 -41.21 -7.36 -29.02
N GLY A 26 -41.92 -7.43 -30.16
CA GLY A 26 -42.98 -8.42 -30.39
C GLY A 26 -42.47 -9.87 -30.35
N GLY A 27 -41.20 -10.10 -30.69
CA GLY A 27 -40.56 -11.41 -30.64
C GLY A 27 -39.93 -11.75 -29.28
N ALA A 28 -39.84 -10.81 -28.35
CA ALA A 28 -39.15 -11.01 -27.06
C ALA A 28 -39.77 -12.09 -26.17
N ASN A 29 -41.04 -12.43 -26.39
CA ASN A 29 -41.72 -13.52 -25.66
C ASN A 29 -41.42 -14.92 -26.22
N GLN A 30 -40.77 -15.02 -27.38
CA GLN A 30 -40.45 -16.30 -28.03
C GLN A 30 -39.30 -17.04 -27.34
N VAL A 31 -38.42 -16.29 -26.65
CA VAL A 31 -37.27 -16.81 -25.92
C VAL A 31 -37.25 -16.28 -24.49
N GLN A 32 -36.85 -17.14 -23.56
CA GLN A 32 -36.55 -16.78 -22.18
C GLN A 32 -35.12 -17.18 -21.88
N PHE A 33 -34.46 -16.41 -21.03
CA PHE A 33 -33.08 -16.64 -20.70
C PHE A 33 -32.94 -17.13 -19.25
N ARG A 34 -31.97 -18.01 -19.03
CA ARG A 34 -31.53 -18.43 -17.70
C ARG A 34 -30.07 -18.02 -17.54
N LEU A 35 -29.74 -17.33 -16.46
CA LEU A 35 -28.34 -17.04 -16.15
C LEU A 35 -27.62 -18.32 -15.72
N HIS A 36 -26.44 -18.55 -16.27
CA HIS A 36 -25.54 -19.59 -15.79
C HIS A 36 -24.98 -19.23 -14.40
N GLU A 37 -24.87 -20.21 -13.50
CA GLU A 37 -24.40 -20.00 -12.12
C GLU A 37 -22.98 -19.41 -12.09
N GLN A 38 -22.12 -19.88 -12.99
CA GLN A 38 -20.76 -19.38 -13.16
C GLN A 38 -20.64 -18.08 -13.97
N ALA A 39 -21.74 -17.41 -14.32
CA ALA A 39 -21.65 -16.10 -14.99
C ALA A 39 -20.84 -15.12 -14.12
N SER A 40 -20.00 -14.31 -14.75
CA SER A 40 -19.21 -13.30 -14.03
C SER A 40 -20.13 -12.31 -13.30
N LEU A 41 -19.67 -11.75 -12.18
CA LEU A 41 -20.42 -10.73 -11.46
C LEU A 41 -20.68 -9.51 -12.35
N LYS A 42 -19.70 -9.14 -13.18
CA LYS A 42 -19.78 -8.03 -14.13
C LYS A 42 -20.86 -8.27 -15.18
N ASP A 43 -20.92 -9.45 -15.79
CA ASP A 43 -21.91 -9.72 -16.84
C ASP A 43 -23.31 -9.97 -16.27
N ALA A 44 -23.43 -10.66 -15.14
CA ALA A 44 -24.68 -10.79 -14.41
C ALA A 44 -25.27 -9.41 -14.04
N THR A 45 -24.41 -8.49 -13.56
CA THR A 45 -24.81 -7.11 -13.24
C THR A 45 -25.23 -6.33 -14.48
N LYS A 46 -24.46 -6.38 -15.57
CA LYS A 46 -24.82 -5.73 -16.84
C LYS A 46 -26.16 -6.23 -17.37
N MET A 47 -26.38 -7.54 -17.37
CA MET A 47 -27.66 -8.14 -17.74
C MET A 47 -28.79 -7.63 -16.85
N LYS A 48 -28.59 -7.55 -15.53
CA LYS A 48 -29.58 -7.00 -14.59
C LYS A 48 -29.93 -5.53 -14.87
N THR A 49 -28.96 -4.71 -15.31
CA THR A 49 -29.24 -3.31 -15.67
C THR A 49 -30.08 -3.15 -16.94
N ARG A 50 -30.06 -4.13 -17.85
CA ARG A 50 -30.85 -4.14 -19.10
C ARG A 50 -32.32 -4.50 -18.86
N ILE A 51 -32.61 -5.33 -17.87
CA ILE A 51 -33.95 -5.88 -17.58
C ILE A 51 -34.76 -5.08 -16.55
N ARG A 52 -34.34 -3.86 -16.20
CA ARG A 52 -35.02 -3.04 -15.19
C ARG A 52 -36.47 -2.70 -15.60
N PRO A 53 -37.40 -2.57 -14.64
CA PRO A 53 -38.77 -2.14 -14.92
C PRO A 53 -38.79 -0.86 -15.79
N GLY A 54 -39.63 -0.86 -16.83
CA GLY A 54 -39.75 0.27 -17.77
C GLY A 54 -38.72 0.28 -18.91
N ARG A 55 -37.80 -0.70 -18.98
CA ARG A 55 -36.93 -0.90 -20.16
C ARG A 55 -37.41 -2.09 -20.99
N HIS A 56 -37.37 -1.93 -22.32
CA HIS A 56 -37.62 -3.02 -23.25
C HIS A 56 -36.42 -3.98 -23.23
N GLY A 57 -36.57 -5.10 -22.55
CA GLY A 57 -35.54 -6.14 -22.42
C GLY A 57 -36.07 -7.54 -22.72
N PHE A 58 -35.28 -8.54 -22.35
CA PHE A 58 -35.63 -9.96 -22.45
C PHE A 58 -36.10 -10.51 -21.10
N LYS A 59 -36.83 -11.63 -21.13
CA LYS A 59 -37.33 -12.28 -19.92
C LYS A 59 -36.30 -13.23 -19.35
N LEU A 60 -36.01 -13.11 -18.05
CA LEU A 60 -35.16 -14.03 -17.30
C LEU A 60 -35.99 -14.92 -16.38
N VAL A 61 -35.57 -16.18 -16.23
CA VAL A 61 -36.32 -17.19 -15.48
C VAL A 61 -35.83 -17.40 -14.04
N ASN A 62 -34.59 -17.02 -13.72
CA ASN A 62 -33.97 -17.18 -12.41
C ASN A 62 -33.58 -15.84 -11.79
N SER A 63 -34.57 -14.98 -11.51
CA SER A 63 -34.36 -13.63 -10.95
C SER A 63 -33.61 -13.62 -9.61
N GLU A 64 -33.83 -14.62 -8.76
CA GLU A 64 -33.16 -14.73 -7.45
C GLU A 64 -31.63 -14.80 -7.59
N LEU A 65 -31.12 -15.57 -8.56
CA LEU A 65 -29.69 -15.66 -8.81
C LEU A 65 -29.11 -14.30 -9.24
N PHE A 66 -29.84 -13.50 -10.01
CA PHE A 66 -29.41 -12.13 -10.35
C PHE A 66 -29.40 -11.21 -9.15
N ASP A 67 -30.35 -11.36 -8.23
CA ASP A 67 -30.38 -10.59 -7.00
C ASP A 67 -29.17 -10.91 -6.13
N CYS A 68 -28.84 -12.19 -5.97
CA CYS A 68 -27.63 -12.63 -5.27
C CYS A 68 -26.34 -12.14 -5.95
N LYS A 69 -26.17 -12.34 -7.27
CA LYS A 69 -25.02 -11.85 -8.04
C LYS A 69 -24.84 -10.34 -7.94
N PHE A 70 -25.94 -9.58 -8.04
CA PHE A 70 -25.90 -8.13 -7.93
C PHE A 70 -25.54 -7.68 -6.50
N LYS A 71 -26.13 -8.31 -5.49
CA LYS A 71 -25.82 -8.03 -4.09
C LYS A 71 -24.34 -8.33 -3.80
N ALA A 72 -23.84 -9.47 -4.26
CA ALA A 72 -22.44 -9.84 -4.13
C ALA A 72 -21.51 -8.82 -4.78
N MET A 73 -21.83 -8.35 -5.99
CA MET A 73 -21.05 -7.30 -6.66
C MET A 73 -20.97 -6.01 -5.84
N VAL A 74 -22.10 -5.57 -5.28
CA VAL A 74 -22.17 -4.34 -4.46
C VAL A 74 -21.36 -4.50 -3.17
N GLU A 75 -21.60 -5.59 -2.41
CA GLU A 75 -20.90 -5.83 -1.15
C GLU A 75 -19.39 -6.03 -1.35
N LEU A 76 -18.97 -6.77 -2.39
CA LEU A 76 -17.55 -6.92 -2.73
C LEU A 76 -16.91 -5.58 -3.10
N GLN A 77 -17.61 -4.71 -3.84
CA GLN A 77 -17.07 -3.40 -4.20
C GLN A 77 -16.91 -2.50 -2.98
N GLU A 78 -17.90 -2.46 -2.08
CA GLU A 78 -17.85 -1.69 -0.85
C GLU A 78 -16.75 -2.20 0.09
N GLY A 79 -16.68 -3.52 0.27
CA GLY A 79 -15.65 -4.17 1.08
C GLY A 79 -14.24 -3.95 0.53
N TYR A 80 -14.07 -4.08 -0.79
CA TYR A 80 -12.79 -3.82 -1.46
C TYR A 80 -12.35 -2.36 -1.28
N ASN A 81 -13.26 -1.40 -1.50
CA ASN A 81 -12.94 0.01 -1.35
C ASN A 81 -12.51 0.34 0.08
N THR A 82 -13.24 -0.19 1.08
CA THR A 82 -12.93 0.01 2.50
C THR A 82 -11.56 -0.58 2.88
N MET A 83 -11.27 -1.79 2.39
CA MET A 83 -10.01 -2.49 2.65
C MET A 83 -8.82 -1.79 1.98
N VAL A 84 -8.97 -1.33 0.73
CA VAL A 84 -7.93 -0.54 0.06
C VAL A 84 -7.72 0.80 0.76
N GLU A 85 -8.79 1.50 1.14
CA GLU A 85 -8.68 2.78 1.86
C GLU A 85 -7.91 2.61 3.17
N THR A 86 -8.25 1.61 3.97
CA THR A 86 -7.56 1.28 5.23
C THR A 86 -6.07 1.01 4.96
N CYS A 87 -5.78 0.19 3.95
CA CYS A 87 -4.43 -0.16 3.57
C CYS A 87 -3.60 1.06 3.09
N MET A 88 -4.22 1.99 2.35
CA MET A 88 -3.57 3.22 1.92
C MET A 88 -3.30 4.16 3.09
N VAL A 89 -4.23 4.26 4.05
CA VAL A 89 -4.03 5.02 5.30
C VAL A 89 -2.85 4.46 6.10
N ASP A 90 -2.71 3.14 6.21
CA ASP A 90 -1.58 2.51 6.92
C ASP A 90 -0.24 2.79 6.22
N CYS A 91 -0.24 2.82 4.88
CA CYS A 91 0.94 3.22 4.10
C CYS A 91 1.29 4.70 4.36
N ASP A 92 0.28 5.58 4.35
CA ASP A 92 0.47 7.02 4.61
C ASP A 92 0.93 7.29 6.05
N HIS A 93 0.48 6.49 7.02
CA HIS A 93 0.96 6.57 8.39
C HIS A 93 2.46 6.30 8.51
N GLN A 94 3.05 5.53 7.59
CA GLN A 94 4.49 5.28 7.53
C GLN A 94 5.24 6.31 6.68
N LEU A 95 4.65 6.79 5.59
CA LEU A 95 5.28 7.72 4.65
C LEU A 95 5.33 9.16 5.20
N LEU A 96 4.21 9.70 5.70
CA LEU A 96 4.13 11.11 6.13
C LEU A 96 5.17 11.48 7.21
N PRO A 97 5.39 10.68 8.27
CA PRO A 97 6.44 11.00 9.25
C PRO A 97 7.85 10.92 8.66
N LEU A 98 8.06 10.04 7.69
CA LEU A 98 9.35 9.87 7.02
C LEU A 98 9.67 11.07 6.12
N GLU A 99 8.71 11.52 5.31
CA GLU A 99 8.80 12.72 4.49
C GLU A 99 9.10 13.96 5.35
N ALA A 100 8.36 14.12 6.45
CA ALA A 100 8.59 15.22 7.40
C ALA A 100 10.02 15.19 7.97
N ARG A 101 10.51 13.99 8.32
CA ARG A 101 11.87 13.81 8.85
C ARG A 101 12.95 14.07 7.80
N ILE A 102 12.72 13.68 6.55
CA ILE A 102 13.61 13.97 5.43
C ILE A 102 13.66 15.47 5.17
N ALA A 103 12.52 16.16 5.17
CA ALA A 103 12.44 17.61 4.99
C ALA A 103 13.17 18.36 6.11
N GLU A 104 12.95 17.96 7.37
CA GLU A 104 13.65 18.51 8.54
C GLU A 104 15.18 18.33 8.39
N LEU A 105 15.64 17.13 8.04
CA LEU A 105 17.06 16.85 7.91
C LEU A 105 17.70 17.58 6.73
N LYS A 106 16.98 17.72 5.60
CA LYS A 106 17.41 18.55 4.46
C LYS A 106 17.59 20.00 4.88
N TYR A 107 16.65 20.55 5.64
CA TYR A 107 16.74 21.91 6.17
C TYR A 107 17.95 22.06 7.10
N LEU A 108 18.13 21.17 8.07
CA LEU A 108 19.25 21.19 9.00
C LEU A 108 20.62 21.07 8.31
N LEU A 109 20.71 20.32 7.21
CA LEU A 109 21.94 20.18 6.43
C LEU A 109 22.26 21.42 5.56
N LEU A 110 21.29 22.31 5.35
CA LEU A 110 21.47 23.61 4.70
C LEU A 110 21.76 24.74 5.70
N SER A 111 21.43 24.52 6.97
CA SER A 111 21.69 25.41 8.10
C SER A 111 23.17 25.46 8.52
N THR A 112 23.46 26.29 9.52
CA THR A 112 24.79 26.40 10.11
C THR A 112 25.19 25.14 10.90
N ASP A 113 26.51 24.89 11.02
CA ASP A 113 27.07 23.76 11.78
C ASP A 113 26.58 23.67 13.25
N GLU A 114 26.08 24.78 13.81
CA GLU A 114 25.60 24.84 15.19
C GLU A 114 24.19 24.29 15.36
N GLU A 115 23.39 24.30 14.29
CA GLU A 115 22.01 23.80 14.29
C GLU A 115 21.94 22.29 14.07
N ILE A 116 23.00 21.68 13.54
CA ILE A 116 23.07 20.24 13.35
C ILE A 116 23.18 19.55 14.71
N PRO A 117 22.28 18.61 15.06
CA PRO A 117 22.35 17.89 16.32
C PRO A 117 23.70 17.18 16.46
N LYS A 118 24.45 17.52 17.52
CA LYS A 118 25.76 16.92 17.79
C LYS A 118 25.59 15.57 18.45
N ILE A 119 26.27 14.56 17.92
CA ILE A 119 26.31 13.23 18.50
C ILE A 119 27.59 13.06 19.31
N GLY A 120 27.44 12.78 20.61
CA GLY A 120 28.53 12.55 21.55
C GLY A 120 28.93 13.79 22.36
N PHE A 121 30.08 13.71 23.05
CA PHE A 121 30.57 14.74 23.97
C PHE A 121 30.75 16.12 23.31
N GLY A 122 30.47 17.17 24.09
CA GLY A 122 30.58 18.56 23.64
C GLY A 122 32.03 18.96 23.36
N ALA A 123 32.23 19.98 22.52
CA ALA A 123 33.57 20.44 22.11
C ALA A 123 34.48 20.75 23.31
N ALA A 124 33.92 21.25 24.42
CA ALA A 124 34.66 21.55 25.65
C ALA A 124 35.22 20.30 26.36
N GLU A 125 34.63 19.13 26.15
CA GLU A 125 35.00 17.85 26.79
C GLU A 125 35.91 17.00 25.90
N ARG A 126 35.99 17.32 24.59
CA ARG A 126 36.83 16.61 23.63
C ARG A 126 38.30 16.91 23.86
N ASN A 127 39.14 15.88 23.71
CA ASN A 127 40.60 15.96 23.79
C ASN A 127 41.18 16.49 25.11
N ARG A 128 40.44 16.39 26.23
CA ARG A 128 40.99 16.66 27.58
C ARG A 128 41.97 15.57 28.09
N GLY A 129 42.21 14.54 27.29
CA GLY A 129 42.88 13.31 27.74
C GLY A 129 41.98 12.51 28.70
N VAL A 130 42.44 11.33 29.11
CA VAL A 130 41.70 10.51 30.10
C VAL A 130 41.78 11.21 31.46
N GLN A 131 40.69 11.79 31.98
CA GLN A 131 40.67 12.21 33.39
C GLN A 131 40.88 10.98 34.27
N GLN A 132 41.81 11.06 35.24
CA GLN A 132 42.15 9.93 36.12
C GLN A 132 40.89 9.33 36.74
N MET A 133 40.50 8.12 36.33
CA MET A 133 39.63 7.28 37.16
C MET A 133 40.46 6.76 38.32
N ARG A 134 40.29 7.37 39.50
CA ARG A 134 40.83 6.80 40.74
C ARG A 134 39.92 5.65 41.16
N TYR A 135 40.30 4.44 40.77
CA TYR A 135 39.65 3.23 41.27
C TYR A 135 40.00 3.07 42.77
N PRO A 136 39.00 2.95 43.67
CA PRO A 136 39.24 2.75 45.10
C PRO A 136 40.06 1.49 45.39
N ASN A 137 39.86 0.44 44.58
CA ASN A 137 40.66 -0.78 44.55
C ASN A 137 41.24 -0.96 43.14
N ARG A 138 42.57 -0.87 42.99
CA ARG A 138 43.23 -0.99 41.69
C ARG A 138 43.18 -2.45 41.18
N PRO A 139 42.50 -2.74 40.06
CA PRO A 139 42.47 -4.09 39.49
C PRO A 139 43.73 -4.41 38.65
N PHE A 140 44.57 -3.42 38.35
CA PHE A 140 45.70 -3.54 37.44
C PHE A 140 47.03 -3.21 38.14
N THR A 141 48.07 -4.01 37.92
CA THR A 141 49.43 -3.75 38.39
C THR A 141 50.09 -2.64 37.58
N ASP A 142 51.01 -1.87 38.19
CA ASP A 142 51.61 -0.68 37.56
C ASP A 142 52.35 -0.95 36.23
N ALA A 143 52.64 -2.22 35.90
CA ALA A 143 53.29 -2.66 34.67
C ALA A 143 52.39 -2.68 33.42
N GLN A 144 51.07 -2.55 33.56
CA GLN A 144 50.10 -2.57 32.44
C GLN A 144 49.43 -1.20 32.22
N ARG A 145 50.11 -0.10 32.54
CA ARG A 145 49.58 1.23 32.20
C ARG A 145 49.62 1.42 30.68
N VAL A 146 48.45 1.48 30.06
CA VAL A 146 48.30 2.02 28.70
C VAL A 146 48.94 3.42 28.70
N PRO A 147 49.89 3.72 27.79
CA PRO A 147 50.52 5.03 27.72
C PRO A 147 49.45 6.11 27.65
N TYR A 148 49.59 7.14 28.49
CA TYR A 148 48.63 8.23 28.54
C TYR A 148 48.61 8.95 27.18
N GLN A 149 47.46 8.98 26.51
CA GLN A 149 47.30 9.81 25.34
C GLN A 149 47.20 11.26 25.82
N ALA A 150 48.23 12.05 25.53
CA ALA A 150 48.24 13.46 25.86
C ALA A 150 47.05 14.17 25.21
N ALA A 151 46.40 15.07 25.96
CA ALA A 151 45.49 16.05 25.39
C ALA A 151 46.20 16.82 24.27
N CYS A 152 45.48 17.22 23.21
CA CYS A 152 46.04 18.03 22.11
C CYS A 152 46.81 19.24 22.69
N PRO A 153 48.16 19.26 22.62
CA PRO A 153 48.98 20.25 23.31
C PRO A 153 48.77 21.69 22.83
N THR A 154 48.36 21.89 21.58
CA THR A 154 48.26 23.22 20.96
C THR A 154 46.81 23.62 20.64
N ASN A 155 46.54 24.93 20.57
CA ASN A 155 45.25 25.44 20.08
C ASN A 155 44.96 24.95 18.65
N ALA A 156 45.97 24.93 17.77
CA ALA A 156 45.84 24.51 16.38
C ALA A 156 45.41 23.03 16.24
N GLU A 157 45.94 22.14 17.08
CA GLU A 157 45.52 20.73 17.09
C GLU A 157 44.10 20.55 17.62
N ARG A 158 43.70 21.35 18.62
CA ARG A 158 42.31 21.38 19.11
C ARG A 158 41.35 21.85 18.03
N ASP A 159 41.67 22.95 17.34
CA ASP A 159 40.85 23.48 16.25
C ASP A 159 40.75 22.49 15.09
N THR A 160 41.86 21.80 14.77
CA THR A 160 41.88 20.73 13.76
C THR A 160 40.96 19.57 14.15
N ALA A 161 41.02 19.11 15.41
CA ALA A 161 40.15 18.04 15.88
C ALA A 161 38.66 18.43 15.89
N VAL A 162 38.35 19.67 16.27
CA VAL A 162 36.98 20.22 16.17
C VAL A 162 36.51 20.26 14.70
N SER A 163 37.38 20.66 13.77
CA SER A 163 37.05 20.67 12.34
C SER A 163 36.80 19.26 11.77
N LEU A 164 37.57 18.26 12.25
CA LEU A 164 37.40 16.85 11.88
C LEU A 164 36.07 16.30 12.39
N ASP A 165 35.73 16.57 13.65
CA ASP A 165 34.45 16.17 14.24
C ASP A 165 33.28 16.79 13.46
N LYS A 166 33.31 18.10 13.19
CA LYS A 166 32.29 18.76 12.36
C LYS A 166 32.09 18.07 11.01
N ARG A 167 33.19 17.75 10.31
CA ARG A 167 33.13 17.02 9.04
C ARG A 167 32.56 15.61 9.20
N ALA A 168 32.91 14.91 10.27
CA ALA A 168 32.39 13.57 10.56
C ALA A 168 30.89 13.60 10.88
N GLN A 169 30.43 14.53 11.71
CA GLN A 169 29.02 14.76 12.01
C GLN A 169 28.22 15.05 10.73
N MET A 170 28.72 15.98 9.91
CA MET A 170 28.11 16.31 8.61
C MET A 170 28.03 15.09 7.69
N ALA A 171 29.09 14.28 7.60
CA ALA A 171 29.10 13.06 6.80
C ALA A 171 28.08 12.03 7.31
N PHE A 172 27.97 11.88 8.64
CA PHE A 172 27.00 10.98 9.28
C PHE A 172 25.56 11.40 8.98
N TRP A 173 25.23 12.69 9.13
CA TRP A 173 23.89 13.19 8.84
C TRP A 173 23.53 13.10 7.36
N LYS A 174 24.48 13.34 6.45
CA LYS A 174 24.30 13.10 5.00
C LYS A 174 24.06 11.63 4.69
N PHE A 175 24.74 10.72 5.39
CA PHE A 175 24.51 9.29 5.24
C PHE A 175 23.11 8.89 5.73
N ASN A 176 22.69 9.38 6.90
CA ASN A 176 21.33 9.15 7.39
C ASN A 176 20.27 9.67 6.43
N LEU A 177 20.46 10.88 5.87
CA LEU A 177 19.53 11.42 4.88
C LEU A 177 19.37 10.46 3.70
N ARG A 178 20.48 9.96 3.13
CA ARG A 178 20.44 9.00 2.03
C ARG A 178 19.70 7.71 2.40
N LEU A 179 19.90 7.20 3.62
CA LEU A 179 19.18 6.01 4.07
C LEU A 179 17.66 6.26 4.17
N LEU A 180 17.26 7.43 4.66
CA LEU A 180 15.85 7.80 4.75
C LEU A 180 15.22 7.97 3.35
N GLU A 181 15.91 8.63 2.42
CA GLU A 181 15.45 8.79 1.02
C GLU A 181 15.33 7.43 0.30
N VAL A 182 16.25 6.49 0.55
CA VAL A 182 16.13 5.12 0.03
C VAL A 182 14.89 4.43 0.62
N LYS A 183 14.66 4.56 1.93
CA LYS A 183 13.49 3.99 2.60
C LYS A 183 12.18 4.57 2.03
N GLU A 184 12.10 5.89 1.84
CA GLU A 184 10.97 6.60 1.25
C GLU A 184 10.67 6.04 -0.14
N SER A 185 11.68 5.99 -1.02
CA SER A 185 11.52 5.46 -2.38
C SER A 185 11.03 4.00 -2.41
N ILE A 186 11.46 3.17 -1.45
CA ILE A 186 10.99 1.78 -1.35
C ILE A 186 9.51 1.77 -0.94
N LEU A 187 9.13 2.53 0.09
CA LEU A 187 7.76 2.57 0.59
C LEU A 187 6.77 3.12 -0.45
N GLU A 188 7.13 4.17 -1.19
CA GLU A 188 6.30 4.71 -2.28
C GLU A 188 6.05 3.65 -3.38
N LYS A 189 7.09 2.91 -3.77
CA LYS A 189 6.98 1.82 -4.74
C LYS A 189 6.11 0.70 -4.21
N THR A 190 6.30 0.31 -2.96
CA THR A 190 5.49 -0.73 -2.31
C THR A 190 4.02 -0.31 -2.24
N LYS A 191 3.71 0.92 -1.85
CA LYS A 191 2.33 1.46 -1.84
C LYS A 191 1.69 1.37 -3.22
N THR A 192 2.39 1.84 -4.25
CA THR A 192 1.90 1.82 -5.64
C THR A 192 1.68 0.40 -6.14
N GLU A 193 2.61 -0.51 -5.85
CA GLU A 193 2.51 -1.91 -6.29
C GLU A 193 1.38 -2.66 -5.58
N LEU A 194 1.18 -2.36 -4.30
CA LEU A 194 0.11 -2.94 -3.50
C LEU A 194 -1.27 -2.53 -4.05
N GLU A 195 -1.51 -1.23 -4.25
CA GLU A 195 -2.75 -0.73 -4.84
C GLU A 195 -3.01 -1.36 -6.22
N ARG A 196 -1.98 -1.39 -7.08
CA ARG A 196 -2.07 -1.97 -8.42
C ARG A 196 -2.43 -3.45 -8.36
N SER A 197 -1.78 -4.22 -7.51
CA SER A 197 -1.97 -5.67 -7.40
C SER A 197 -3.35 -6.02 -6.83
N LEU A 198 -3.79 -5.33 -5.79
CA LEU A 198 -5.12 -5.49 -5.22
C LEU A 198 -6.22 -5.19 -6.26
N ARG A 199 -6.02 -4.15 -7.06
CA ARG A 199 -6.96 -3.78 -8.12
C ARG A 199 -7.04 -4.82 -9.23
N VAL A 200 -5.91 -5.41 -9.60
CA VAL A 200 -5.86 -6.49 -10.61
C VAL A 200 -6.64 -7.71 -10.12
N GLU A 201 -6.40 -8.15 -8.89
CA GLU A 201 -7.10 -9.30 -8.31
C GLU A 201 -8.60 -9.04 -8.14
N PHE A 202 -8.99 -7.83 -7.72
CA PHE A 202 -10.40 -7.46 -7.63
C PHE A 202 -11.09 -7.49 -9.00
N ASN A 203 -10.47 -6.88 -10.02
CA ASN A 203 -11.03 -6.90 -11.38
C ASN A 203 -11.18 -8.33 -11.91
N LYS A 204 -10.18 -9.18 -11.64
CA LYS A 204 -10.22 -10.59 -12.01
C LYS A 204 -11.40 -11.31 -11.33
N ALA A 205 -11.58 -11.12 -10.02
CA ALA A 205 -12.67 -11.75 -9.27
C ALA A 205 -14.07 -11.38 -9.79
N ILE A 206 -14.28 -10.15 -10.27
CA ILE A 206 -15.58 -9.71 -10.80
C ILE A 206 -15.79 -10.03 -12.29
N GLU A 207 -14.72 -10.22 -13.06
CA GLU A 207 -14.74 -10.47 -14.52
C GLU A 207 -14.71 -11.95 -14.88
N GLU A 208 -14.07 -12.79 -14.07
CA GLU A 208 -13.99 -14.22 -14.32
C GLU A 208 -15.31 -14.93 -14.04
N GLN A 209 -15.49 -16.05 -14.74
CA GLN A 209 -16.57 -16.98 -14.43
C GLN A 209 -16.36 -17.57 -13.05
N SER A 210 -17.35 -17.46 -12.18
CA SER A 210 -17.23 -17.88 -10.79
C SER A 210 -18.59 -18.14 -10.14
N ASP A 211 -18.56 -18.92 -9.06
CA ASP A 211 -19.73 -19.18 -8.23
C ASP A 211 -19.99 -18.06 -7.19
N LEU A 212 -19.23 -16.96 -7.25
CA LEU A 212 -19.49 -15.78 -6.42
C LEU A 212 -20.90 -15.26 -6.71
N GLY A 213 -21.69 -15.03 -5.67
CA GLY A 213 -23.07 -14.58 -5.80
C GLY A 213 -24.07 -15.66 -6.20
N VAL A 214 -23.73 -16.95 -6.17
CA VAL A 214 -24.70 -18.05 -6.40
C VAL A 214 -25.64 -18.27 -5.21
N GLY A 215 -25.29 -17.79 -4.01
CA GLY A 215 -26.11 -17.91 -2.81
C GLY A 215 -25.98 -16.72 -1.88
N TYR A 216 -26.61 -16.82 -0.71
CA TYR A 216 -26.51 -15.84 0.36
C TYR A 216 -25.20 -16.03 1.13
N ALA A 217 -24.27 -15.10 0.99
CA ALA A 217 -23.04 -15.03 1.76
C ALA A 217 -22.78 -13.59 2.21
N THR A 218 -22.01 -13.43 3.28
CA THR A 218 -21.44 -12.14 3.70
C THR A 218 -20.09 -11.97 3.01
N TYR A 219 -19.93 -10.92 2.19
CA TYR A 219 -18.72 -10.68 1.41
C TYR A 219 -17.72 -9.76 2.13
N GLU A 220 -17.41 -10.09 3.38
CA GLU A 220 -16.45 -9.33 4.19
C GLU A 220 -15.00 -9.65 3.79
N PHE A 221 -14.18 -8.62 3.61
CA PHE A 221 -12.74 -8.79 3.50
C PHE A 221 -12.15 -8.85 4.92
N HIS A 222 -11.38 -9.90 5.20
CA HIS A 222 -10.65 -10.01 6.45
C HIS A 222 -9.34 -9.23 6.33
N ASN A 223 -9.18 -8.20 7.17
CA ASN A 223 -7.92 -7.48 7.30
C ASN A 223 -6.86 -8.46 7.86
N ALA A 224 -5.78 -8.68 7.11
CA ALA A 224 -4.61 -9.45 7.54
C ALA A 224 -3.51 -8.50 8.03
#